data_AF-A0A3D5DVW5-F1
#
_entry.id   AF-A0A3D5DVW5-F1
#
_cell.length_a   1.000
_cell.length_b   1.000
_cell.length_c   1.000
_cell.angle_alpha   90.00
_cell.angle_beta   90.00
_cell.angle_gamma   90.00
#
_symmetry.space_group_name_H-M   'P 1'
#
loop_
_entity.id
_entity.type
_entity.pdbx_description
1 polymer ?
#
loop_
_entity_poly.entity_id
_entity_poly.type
_entity_poly.pdbx_seq_one_letter_code
_entity_poly.pdbx_strand_id
1 'polypeptide(L)'
;AVGVARAALEDSLRYAQQRETFGQPIWRHQAVGHRLADMATQVEAARLLTTRAAAALDSGRRSDLEAGMAKLFASEACLQVTADAIRVHGGYGYSADFDIERYYRDAPLMVVGEGTNDIQRNVIIRQLIDRYRS
;
A
#
# COMPACT_ATOMS: atom_id res chain seq x y z
N ALA A 1 -1.51 -4.20 6.34
CA ALA A 1 -1.00 -3.41 5.20
C ALA A 1 -2.11 -2.69 4.42
N VAL A 2 -2.98 -3.38 3.67
CA VAL A 2 -4.02 -2.73 2.80
C VAL A 2 -4.86 -1.68 3.55
N GLY A 3 -5.32 -2.00 4.76
CA GLY A 3 -6.12 -1.06 5.56
C GLY A 3 -5.40 0.24 5.91
N VAL A 4 -4.13 0.17 6.30
CA VAL A 4 -3.30 1.35 6.61
C VAL A 4 -3.07 2.19 5.36
N ALA A 5 -2.72 1.55 4.25
CA ALA A 5 -2.55 2.23 2.96
C ALA A 5 -3.84 2.94 2.51
N ARG A 6 -4.99 2.27 2.66
CA ARG A 6 -6.30 2.85 2.35
C ARG A 6 -6.60 4.06 3.23
N ALA A 7 -6.40 3.97 4.55
CA ALA A 7 -6.62 5.09 5.46
C ALA A 7 -5.74 6.30 5.09
N ALA A 8 -4.46 6.08 4.82
CA ALA A 8 -3.54 7.14 4.40
C ALA A 8 -3.96 7.80 3.07
N LEU A 9 -4.47 7.02 2.11
CA LEU A 9 -5.03 7.55 0.86
C LEU A 9 -6.29 8.38 1.09
N GLU A 10 -7.25 7.86 1.86
CA GLU A 10 -8.52 8.53 2.13
C GLU A 10 -8.30 9.87 2.85
N ASP A 11 -7.39 9.90 3.82
CA ASP A 11 -7.01 11.11 4.55
C ASP A 11 -6.32 12.11 3.60
N SER A 12 -5.42 11.63 2.74
CA SER A 12 -4.74 12.46 1.72
C SER A 12 -5.71 13.05 0.69
N LEU A 13 -6.71 12.29 0.24
CA LEU A 13 -7.74 12.77 -0.68
C LEU A 13 -8.60 13.86 -0.02
N ARG A 14 -8.97 13.71 1.25
CA ARG A 14 -9.73 14.74 1.97
C ARG A 14 -8.90 16.01 2.16
N TYR A 15 -7.67 15.87 2.63
CA TYR A 15 -6.76 17.01 2.81
C TYR A 15 -6.52 17.75 1.49
N ALA A 16 -6.26 17.02 0.41
CA ALA A 16 -5.93 17.62 -0.87
C ALA A 16 -7.10 18.42 -1.49
N GLN A 17 -8.34 18.08 -1.16
CA GLN A 17 -9.55 18.82 -1.53
C GLN A 17 -9.76 20.10 -0.73
N GLN A 18 -9.35 20.11 0.54
CA GLN A 18 -9.56 21.24 1.45
C GLN A 18 -8.41 22.23 1.44
N ARG A 19 -7.17 21.74 1.27
CA ARG A 19 -5.98 22.59 1.25
C ARG A 19 -5.87 23.29 -0.08
N GLU A 20 -5.77 24.62 -0.03
CA GLU A 20 -5.54 25.45 -1.21
C GLU A 20 -4.14 26.07 -1.21
N THR A 21 -3.50 26.08 -2.38
CA THR A 21 -2.30 26.88 -2.65
C THR A 21 -2.37 27.41 -4.06
N PHE A 22 -1.83 28.62 -4.28
CA PHE A 22 -1.86 29.27 -5.60
C PHE A 22 -3.29 29.37 -6.18
N GLY A 23 -4.28 29.64 -5.32
CA GLY A 23 -5.67 29.89 -5.71
C GLY A 23 -6.48 28.66 -6.11
N GLN A 24 -6.00 27.43 -5.83
CA GLN A 24 -6.76 26.22 -6.10
C GLN A 24 -6.47 25.10 -5.08
N PRO A 25 -7.41 24.13 -4.91
CA PRO A 25 -7.16 22.93 -4.15
C PRO A 25 -5.92 22.18 -4.65
N ILE A 26 -5.10 21.67 -3.72
CA ILE A 26 -3.79 21.14 -4.10
C ILE A 26 -3.86 19.90 -5.00
N TRP A 27 -4.96 19.14 -4.99
CA TRP A 27 -5.14 18.01 -5.92
C TRP A 27 -5.12 18.41 -7.40
N ARG A 28 -5.42 19.69 -7.71
CA ARG A 28 -5.37 20.23 -9.09
C ARG A 28 -3.95 20.51 -9.56
N HIS A 29 -2.98 20.59 -8.65
CA HIS A 29 -1.58 20.65 -9.04
C HIS A 29 -1.17 19.26 -9.54
N GLN A 30 -0.75 19.19 -10.81
CA GLN A 30 -0.52 17.91 -11.52
C GLN A 30 0.33 16.92 -10.72
N ALA A 31 1.41 17.37 -10.06
CA ALA A 31 2.27 16.53 -9.25
C ALA A 31 1.57 15.89 -8.03
N VAL A 32 0.63 16.60 -7.40
CA VAL A 32 -0.17 16.07 -6.28
C VAL A 32 -1.27 15.14 -6.82
N GLY A 33 -1.95 15.54 -7.89
CA GLY A 33 -2.98 14.71 -8.54
C GLY A 33 -2.43 13.36 -9.02
N HIS A 34 -1.27 13.35 -9.69
CA HIS A 34 -0.58 12.12 -10.11
C HIS A 34 -0.26 11.22 -8.92
N ARG A 35 0.32 11.80 -7.86
CA ARG A 35 0.64 11.07 -6.64
C ARG A 35 -0.59 10.40 -6.02
N LEU A 36 -1.71 11.11 -5.94
CA LEU A 36 -2.97 10.55 -5.44
C LEU A 36 -3.49 9.41 -6.34
N ALA A 37 -3.33 9.54 -7.66
CA ALA A 37 -3.70 8.49 -8.61
C ALA A 37 -2.82 7.23 -8.47
N ASP A 38 -1.52 7.40 -8.29
CA ASP A 38 -0.58 6.30 -8.06
C ASP A 38 -0.89 5.59 -6.74
N MET A 39 -1.12 6.35 -5.66
CA MET A 39 -1.52 5.82 -4.36
C MET A 39 -2.81 4.98 -4.47
N ALA A 40 -3.83 5.50 -5.16
CA ALA A 40 -5.09 4.79 -5.38
C ALA A 40 -4.90 3.48 -6.14
N THR A 41 -4.10 3.52 -7.20
CA THR A 41 -3.78 2.34 -8.02
C THR A 41 -3.07 1.27 -7.21
N GLN A 42 -2.10 1.66 -6.37
CA GLN A 42 -1.38 0.75 -5.48
C GLN A 42 -2.28 0.11 -4.43
N VAL A 43 -3.14 0.90 -3.78
CA VAL A 43 -4.10 0.39 -2.77
C VAL A 43 -5.05 -0.62 -3.41
N GLU A 44 -5.57 -0.32 -4.59
CA GLU A 44 -6.50 -1.22 -5.28
C GLU A 44 -5.82 -2.52 -5.73
N ALA A 45 -4.62 -2.44 -6.32
CA ALA A 45 -3.84 -3.62 -6.68
C ALA A 45 -3.52 -4.51 -5.46
N ALA A 46 -3.16 -3.91 -4.33
CA ALA A 46 -2.90 -4.63 -3.08
C ALA A 46 -4.15 -5.32 -2.53
N ARG A 47 -5.31 -4.65 -2.61
CA ARG A 47 -6.61 -5.21 -2.22
C ARG A 47 -6.98 -6.41 -3.08
N LEU A 48 -6.79 -6.31 -4.40
CA LEU A 48 -7.10 -7.39 -5.34
C LEU A 48 -6.21 -8.62 -5.12
N LEU A 49 -4.91 -8.43 -4.94
CA LEU A 49 -3.99 -9.53 -4.60
C LEU A 49 -4.37 -10.22 -3.28
N THR A 50 -4.70 -9.43 -2.26
CA THR A 50 -5.13 -9.94 -0.95
C THR A 50 -6.43 -10.75 -1.07
N THR A 51 -7.41 -10.23 -1.82
CA THR A 51 -8.69 -10.92 -2.06
C THR A 51 -8.48 -12.23 -2.82
N ARG A 52 -7.60 -12.22 -3.83
CA ARG A 52 -7.24 -13.42 -4.59
C ARG A 52 -6.58 -14.48 -3.70
N ALA A 53 -5.70 -14.08 -2.78
CA ALA A 53 -5.07 -14.98 -1.83
C ALA A 53 -6.09 -15.62 -0.89
N ALA A 54 -7.05 -14.83 -0.38
CA ALA A 54 -8.15 -15.34 0.44
C ALA A 54 -9.02 -16.35 -0.34
N ALA A 55 -9.43 -16.01 -1.57
CA ALA A 55 -10.20 -16.92 -2.41
C ALA A 55 -9.45 -18.22 -2.75
N ALA A 56 -8.12 -18.16 -2.92
CA ALA A 56 -7.30 -19.35 -3.12
C ALA A 56 -7.30 -20.25 -1.87
N LEU A 57 -7.16 -19.66 -0.68
CA LEU A 57 -7.24 -20.38 0.60
C LEU A 57 -8.60 -21.04 0.79
N ASP A 58 -9.69 -20.30 0.56
CA ASP A 58 -11.07 -20.79 0.71
C ASP A 58 -11.40 -21.94 -0.25
N SER A 59 -10.70 -22.01 -1.39
CA SER A 59 -10.87 -23.09 -2.36
C SER A 59 -10.24 -24.43 -1.93
N GLY A 60 -9.57 -24.48 -0.77
CA GLY A 60 -8.86 -25.66 -0.27
C GLY A 60 -7.60 -26.03 -1.06
N ARG A 61 -7.20 -25.21 -2.02
CA ARG A 61 -5.96 -25.37 -2.77
C ARG A 61 -4.80 -24.72 -2.01
N ARG A 62 -3.59 -25.20 -2.28
CA ARG A 62 -2.35 -24.60 -1.78
C ARG A 62 -2.24 -23.14 -2.26
N SER A 63 -2.14 -22.20 -1.33
CA SER A 63 -2.19 -20.75 -1.59
C SER A 63 -0.88 -20.00 -1.28
N ASP A 64 0.23 -20.71 -1.06
CA ASP A 64 1.53 -20.11 -0.68
C ASP A 64 1.99 -19.04 -1.68
N LEU A 65 1.78 -19.26 -2.98
CA LEU A 65 2.16 -18.31 -4.02
C LEU A 65 1.32 -17.04 -3.92
N GLU A 66 0.01 -17.19 -3.86
CA GLU A 66 -0.95 -16.08 -3.82
C GLU A 66 -0.78 -15.27 -2.53
N ALA A 67 -0.64 -15.94 -1.38
CA ALA A 67 -0.40 -15.31 -0.09
C ALA A 67 0.95 -14.56 -0.06
N GLY A 68 2.01 -15.17 -0.58
CA GLY A 68 3.32 -14.53 -0.67
C GLY A 68 3.32 -13.29 -1.56
N MET A 69 2.69 -13.37 -2.74
CA MET A 69 2.51 -12.22 -3.63
C MET A 69 1.70 -11.10 -2.97
N ALA A 70 0.60 -11.44 -2.30
CA ALA A 70 -0.23 -10.48 -1.60
C ALA A 70 0.52 -9.79 -0.47
N LYS A 71 1.22 -10.53 0.40
CA LYS A 71 1.98 -9.96 1.52
C LYS A 71 3.11 -9.06 1.02
N LEU A 72 3.87 -9.53 0.03
CA LEU A 72 4.95 -8.77 -0.59
C LEU A 72 4.43 -7.44 -1.13
N PHE A 73 3.49 -7.49 -2.06
CA PHE A 73 3.02 -6.27 -2.73
C PHE A 73 2.30 -5.33 -1.77
N ALA A 74 1.40 -5.85 -0.92
CA ALA A 74 0.62 -5.01 -0.03
C ALA A 74 1.50 -4.27 0.99
N SER A 75 2.57 -4.91 1.49
CA SER A 75 3.49 -4.27 2.43
C SER A 75 4.32 -3.16 1.77
N GLU A 76 4.84 -3.37 0.55
CA GLU A 76 5.60 -2.34 -0.19
C GLU A 76 4.71 -1.18 -0.62
N ALA A 77 3.51 -1.48 -1.12
CA ALA A 77 2.50 -0.48 -1.43
C ALA A 77 2.13 0.34 -0.19
N CYS A 78 1.95 -0.30 0.97
CA CYS A 78 1.65 0.40 2.22
C CYS A 78 2.76 1.38 2.60
N LEU A 79 4.03 0.98 2.49
CA LEU A 79 5.16 1.85 2.79
C LEU A 79 5.24 3.04 1.82
N GLN A 80 5.05 2.80 0.54
CA GLN A 80 5.09 3.86 -0.47
C GLN A 80 3.92 4.84 -0.30
N VAL A 81 2.70 4.33 -0.13
CA VAL A 81 1.49 5.15 0.03
C VAL A 81 1.56 6.03 1.28
N THR A 82 2.05 5.52 2.41
CA THR A 82 2.18 6.35 3.62
C THR A 82 3.29 7.39 3.48
N ALA A 83 4.40 7.06 2.80
CA ALA A 83 5.45 8.02 2.49
C ALA A 83 4.95 9.12 1.52
N ASP A 84 4.06 8.79 0.59
CA ASP A 84 3.47 9.74 -0.32
C ASP A 84 2.40 10.60 0.36
N ALA A 85 1.65 10.03 1.32
CA ALA A 85 0.73 10.78 2.16
C ALA A 85 1.44 11.88 2.96
N ILE A 86 2.63 11.61 3.52
CA ILE A 86 3.49 12.63 4.16
C ILE A 86 3.75 13.80 3.20
N ARG A 87 4.08 13.50 1.94
CA ARG A 87 4.38 14.52 0.92
C ARG A 87 3.15 15.31 0.49
N VAL A 88 1.97 14.70 0.43
CA VAL A 88 0.71 15.41 0.17
C VAL A 88 0.41 16.42 1.28
N HIS A 89 0.64 16.03 2.55
CA HIS A 89 0.37 16.90 3.70
C HIS A 89 1.47 17.93 3.97
N GLY A 90 2.67 17.75 3.41
CA GLY A 90 3.82 18.62 3.65
C GLY A 90 4.21 18.62 5.12
N GLY A 91 4.44 19.79 5.71
CA GLY A 91 4.79 19.90 7.14
C GLY A 91 3.73 19.29 8.08
N TYR A 92 2.45 19.36 7.71
CA TYR A 92 1.36 18.76 8.50
C TYR A 92 1.41 17.22 8.53
N GLY A 93 2.10 16.58 7.58
CA GLY A 93 2.29 15.13 7.60
C GLY A 93 3.13 14.65 8.79
N TYR A 94 3.94 15.55 9.38
CA TYR A 94 4.72 15.26 10.59
C TYR A 94 4.03 15.74 11.88
N SER A 95 2.87 16.40 11.78
CA SER A 95 2.10 16.81 12.96
C SER A 95 1.24 15.65 13.47
N ALA A 96 1.10 15.57 14.80
CA ALA A 96 0.14 14.66 15.44
C ALA A 96 -1.31 15.10 15.27
N ASP A 97 -1.57 16.27 14.69
CA ASP A 97 -2.92 16.73 14.32
C ASP A 97 -3.54 15.87 13.21
N PHE A 98 -2.70 15.13 12.46
CA PHE A 98 -3.12 14.21 11.42
C PHE A 98 -2.54 12.82 11.69
N ASP A 99 -3.31 11.77 11.41
CA ASP A 99 -2.89 10.39 11.61
C ASP A 99 -1.80 9.90 10.62
N ILE A 100 -1.36 10.76 9.69
CA ILE A 100 -0.40 10.45 8.63
C ILE A 100 0.95 10.00 9.19
N GLU A 101 1.46 10.67 10.22
CA GLU A 101 2.73 10.30 10.86
C GLU A 101 2.66 8.88 11.45
N ARG A 102 1.52 8.54 12.06
CA ARG A 102 1.26 7.23 12.66
C ARG A 102 1.26 6.15 11.60
N TYR A 103 0.52 6.35 10.50
CA TYR A 103 0.50 5.40 9.39
C TYR A 103 1.91 5.16 8.81
N TYR A 104 2.72 6.21 8.69
CA TYR A 104 4.08 6.11 8.20
C TYR A 104 4.99 5.33 9.16
N ARG A 105 4.88 5.55 10.48
CA ARG A 105 5.62 4.76 11.48
C ARG A 105 5.23 3.28 11.49
N ASP A 106 3.95 2.98 11.26
CA ASP A 106 3.44 1.60 11.32
C ASP A 106 3.80 0.79 10.06
N ALA A 107 3.96 1.45 8.91
CA ALA A 107 4.17 0.78 7.62
C ALA A 107 5.45 -0.09 7.53
N PRO A 108 6.62 0.32 8.04
CA PRO A 108 7.84 -0.50 8.03
C PRO A 108 7.67 -1.87 8.69
N LEU A 109 6.86 -1.98 9.75
CA LEU A 109 6.61 -3.25 10.42
C LEU A 109 5.97 -4.27 9.47
N MET A 110 5.12 -3.82 8.54
CA MET A 110 4.44 -4.68 7.56
C MET A 110 5.43 -5.32 6.58
N VAL A 111 6.59 -4.68 6.33
CA VAL A 111 7.63 -5.19 5.42
C VAL A 111 8.45 -6.31 6.07
N VAL A 112 8.69 -6.21 7.38
CA VAL A 112 9.54 -7.16 8.12
C VAL A 112 8.76 -8.26 8.85
N GLY A 113 7.56 -7.97 9.31
CA GLY A 113 6.71 -8.90 10.06
C GLY A 113 6.23 -10.08 9.23
N GLU A 114 5.96 -11.20 9.91
CA GLU A 114 5.35 -12.43 9.33
C GLU A 114 6.10 -13.00 8.10
N GLY A 115 7.41 -12.79 8.08
CA GLY A 115 8.29 -13.14 6.97
C GLY A 115 8.61 -11.90 6.13
N THR A 116 9.89 -11.54 6.10
CA THR A 116 10.37 -10.37 5.35
C THR A 116 10.02 -10.46 3.86
N ASN A 117 10.02 -9.33 3.17
CA ASN A 117 9.74 -9.31 1.74
C ASN A 117 10.71 -10.18 0.92
N ASP A 118 11.96 -10.31 1.34
CA ASP A 118 12.92 -11.21 0.69
C ASP A 118 12.60 -12.68 0.91
N ILE A 119 12.11 -13.03 2.11
CA ILE A 119 11.58 -14.38 2.37
C ILE A 119 10.35 -14.65 1.50
N GLN A 120 9.44 -13.68 1.33
CA GLN A 120 8.30 -13.84 0.44
C GLN A 120 8.74 -14.03 -1.02
N ARG A 121 9.75 -13.28 -1.50
CA ARG A 121 10.33 -13.50 -2.84
C ARG A 121 10.85 -14.92 -3.01
N ASN A 122 11.52 -15.48 -2.01
CA ASN A 122 11.98 -16.87 -2.02
C ASN A 122 10.82 -17.88 -2.09
N VAL A 123 9.74 -17.65 -1.35
CA VAL A 123 8.52 -18.48 -1.43
C VAL A 123 7.91 -18.40 -2.83
N ILE A 124 7.75 -17.19 -3.37
CA ILE A 124 7.16 -16.94 -4.68
C ILE A 124 7.94 -17.67 -5.79
N ILE A 125 9.27 -17.49 -5.84
CA ILE A 125 10.07 -18.11 -6.90
C ILE A 125 10.04 -19.63 -6.81
N ARG A 126 10.09 -20.20 -5.60
CA ARG A 126 9.99 -21.65 -5.40
C ARG A 126 8.66 -22.19 -5.91
N GLN A 127 7.54 -21.56 -5.53
CA GLN A 127 6.22 -21.97 -5.99
C GLN A 127 6.04 -21.84 -7.51
N LEU A 128 6.59 -20.78 -8.12
CA LEU A 128 6.53 -20.61 -9.58
C LEU A 128 7.30 -21.73 -10.29
N ILE A 129 8.53 -22.04 -9.86
CA ILE A 129 9.31 -23.14 -10.48
C ILE A 129 8.60 -24.49 -10.32
N ASP A 130 8.05 -24.78 -9.15
CA ASP A 130 7.34 -26.05 -8.90
C ASP A 130 6.09 -26.19 -9.78
N ARG A 131 5.31 -25.12 -9.99
CA ARG A 131 4.10 -25.13 -10.83
C ARG A 131 4.36 -25.20 -12.34
N TYR A 132 5.55 -24.79 -12.80
CA TYR A 132 5.92 -24.82 -14.23
C TYR A 132 6.73 -26.07 -14.63
N ARG A 133 7.12 -26.91 -13.67
CA ARG A 133 7.76 -28.21 -13.93
C ARG A 133 6.77 -29.32 -14.26
N SER A 134 5.48 -29.11 -14.01
CA SER A 134 4.36 -29.97 -14.42
C SER A 134 3.92 -29.67 -15.84
#